data_AF-A0A2E3C221-F1
#
_entry.id   AF-A0A2E3C221-F1
#
_cell.length_a   1.000
_cell.length_b   1.000
_cell.length_c   1.000
_cell.angle_alpha   90.00
_cell.angle_beta   90.00
_cell.angle_gamma   90.00
#
_symmetry.space_group_name_H-M   'P 1'
#
loop_
_entity.id
_entity.type
_entity.pdbx_description
1 polymer ?
#
loop_
_entity_poly.entity_id
_entity_poly.type
_entity_poly.pdbx_seq_one_letter_code
_entity_poly.pdbx_strand_id
1 'polypeptide(L)'
;MSDQLNHQLFKMAAPGCGVIAFRNTNDDDELEVILSERAAKVGPGYGITGGGFVECGDINDKEAGFISLSADEAYRECMEENPGFENIIPRDDFIARAQLVASFCVKAADVNGVHACTYFALRLTDEEWDKVMALPPSDERVGALKAAKLSWVKGRTINLEHCDKFFHKHELKAFEAMANHAMAGKLF
;
A
#
# COMPACT_ATOMS: atom_id res chain seq x y z
N MET A 1 -7.19 -35.05 30.11
CA MET A 1 -7.90 -34.08 29.25
C MET A 1 -7.09 -32.79 29.22
N SER A 2 -6.16 -32.63 28.28
CA SER A 2 -5.38 -31.38 28.15
C SER A 2 -4.99 -31.01 26.71
N ASP A 3 -5.34 -31.80 25.69
CA ASP A 3 -4.75 -31.63 24.35
C ASP A 3 -5.71 -30.99 23.33
N GLN A 4 -6.65 -30.16 23.79
CA GLN A 4 -7.62 -29.47 22.92
C GLN A 4 -7.61 -27.94 23.03
N LEU A 5 -6.59 -27.36 23.64
CA LEU A 5 -6.36 -25.92 23.57
C LEU A 5 -5.23 -25.62 22.58
N ASN A 6 -5.55 -24.82 21.55
CA ASN A 6 -4.66 -24.03 20.67
C ASN A 6 -4.38 -24.47 19.23
N HIS A 7 -4.97 -25.53 18.69
CA HIS A 7 -4.91 -25.77 17.23
C HIS A 7 -5.80 -24.79 16.40
N GLN A 8 -6.52 -23.91 17.08
CA GLN A 8 -7.34 -22.83 16.50
C GLN A 8 -6.90 -21.44 16.98
N LEU A 9 -5.67 -21.28 17.49
CA LEU A 9 -5.08 -19.95 17.62
C LEU A 9 -4.87 -19.41 16.20
N PHE A 10 -5.88 -18.67 15.74
CA PHE A 10 -5.94 -17.80 14.58
C PHE A 10 -4.84 -18.08 13.56
N LYS A 11 -5.15 -18.86 12.50
CA LYS A 11 -4.43 -18.65 11.23
C LYS A 11 -4.51 -17.15 10.99
N MET A 12 -3.39 -16.46 11.13
CA MET A 12 -3.36 -15.03 10.95
C MET A 12 -3.88 -14.79 9.54
N ALA A 13 -5.04 -14.15 9.45
CA ALA A 13 -5.34 -13.11 8.48
C ALA A 13 -4.12 -12.81 7.59
N ALA A 14 -4.14 -13.21 6.31
CA ALA A 14 -3.08 -12.84 5.37
C ALA A 14 -2.83 -11.33 5.48
N PRO A 15 -1.64 -10.88 5.94
CA PRO A 15 -1.37 -9.45 6.02
C PRO A 15 -1.46 -8.86 4.61
N GLY A 16 -2.28 -7.85 4.40
CA GLY A 16 -2.21 -7.00 3.23
C GLY A 16 -1.24 -5.86 3.46
N CYS A 17 -0.57 -5.39 2.41
CA CYS A 17 0.24 -4.19 2.47
C CYS A 17 0.00 -3.29 1.24
N GLY A 18 0.42 -2.03 1.32
CA GLY A 18 0.36 -1.11 0.18
C GLY A 18 1.21 0.13 0.40
N VAL A 19 1.78 0.67 -0.68
CA VAL A 19 2.67 1.85 -0.65
C VAL A 19 2.06 3.04 -1.38
N ILE A 20 1.72 4.10 -0.64
CA ILE A 20 1.38 5.39 -1.21
C ILE A 20 2.67 6.14 -1.53
N ALA A 21 3.16 5.98 -2.75
CA ALA A 21 4.28 6.75 -3.28
C ALA A 21 3.81 8.18 -3.60
N PHE A 22 4.52 9.19 -3.11
CA PHE A 22 4.12 10.59 -3.25
C PHE A 22 5.29 11.55 -3.40
N ARG A 23 5.02 12.76 -3.90
CA ARG A 23 5.91 13.91 -3.80
C ARG A 23 5.14 15.14 -3.35
N ASN A 24 5.87 16.12 -2.80
CA ASN A 24 5.29 17.41 -2.45
C ASN A 24 5.03 18.21 -3.73
N THR A 25 4.00 19.05 -3.69
CA THR A 25 3.78 20.06 -4.70
C THR A 25 4.30 21.43 -4.23
N ASN A 26 4.12 22.47 -5.04
CA ASN A 26 4.40 23.85 -4.61
C ASN A 26 3.31 24.43 -3.70
N ASP A 27 2.24 23.68 -3.44
CA ASP A 27 1.14 24.06 -2.55
C ASP A 27 1.23 23.22 -1.26
N ASP A 28 1.29 23.90 -0.11
CA ASP A 28 1.39 23.28 1.21
C ASP A 28 0.18 22.41 1.55
N ASP A 29 -0.95 22.62 0.86
CA ASP A 29 -2.20 21.89 1.06
C ASP A 29 -2.45 20.81 -0.01
N GLU A 30 -1.42 20.43 -0.79
CA GLU A 30 -1.51 19.42 -1.85
C GLU A 30 -0.25 18.51 -1.97
N LEU A 31 -0.51 17.21 -2.16
CA LEU A 31 0.48 16.21 -2.56
C LEU A 31 0.12 15.63 -3.93
N GLU A 32 1.13 15.24 -4.69
CA GLU A 32 0.94 14.33 -5.82
C GLU A 32 1.23 12.90 -5.38
N VAL A 33 0.31 11.99 -5.65
CA VAL A 33 0.41 10.55 -5.34
C VAL A 33 0.40 9.72 -6.62
N ILE A 34 1.03 8.55 -6.59
CA ILE A 34 1.02 7.61 -7.70
C ILE A 34 -0.10 6.57 -7.47
N LEU A 35 -0.90 6.35 -8.50
CA LEU A 35 -1.95 5.32 -8.57
C LEU A 35 -1.61 4.26 -9.62
N SER A 36 -1.93 3.01 -9.31
CA SER A 36 -1.88 1.88 -10.24
C SER A 36 -3.29 1.58 -10.77
N GLU A 37 -3.42 1.34 -12.08
CA GLU A 37 -4.67 0.82 -12.65
C GLU A 37 -4.63 -0.71 -12.60
N ARG A 38 -5.60 -1.29 -11.90
CA ARG A 38 -5.66 -2.72 -11.61
C ARG A 38 -6.12 -3.51 -12.83
N ALA A 39 -5.50 -4.67 -13.06
CA ALA A 39 -5.94 -5.58 -14.13
C ALA A 39 -7.35 -6.14 -13.88
N ALA A 40 -8.11 -6.39 -14.95
CA ALA A 40 -9.47 -6.92 -14.83
C ALA A 40 -9.54 -8.24 -14.02
N LYS A 41 -8.48 -9.06 -14.07
CA LYS A 41 -8.37 -10.32 -13.31
C LYS A 41 -8.26 -10.12 -11.78
N VAL A 42 -7.82 -8.95 -11.32
CA VAL A 42 -7.68 -8.59 -9.89
C VAL A 42 -8.69 -7.54 -9.42
N GLY A 43 -9.67 -7.21 -10.28
CA GLY A 43 -10.74 -6.23 -10.03
C GLY A 43 -10.45 -4.87 -10.66
N PRO A 44 -11.31 -4.34 -11.55
CA PRO A 44 -11.06 -3.07 -12.25
C PRO A 44 -11.17 -1.88 -11.31
N GLY A 45 -10.26 -0.91 -11.45
CA GLY A 45 -10.23 0.32 -10.69
C GLY A 45 -8.81 0.83 -10.45
N TYR A 46 -8.67 1.91 -9.71
CA TYR A 46 -7.38 2.33 -9.17
C TYR A 46 -7.09 1.67 -7.83
N GLY A 47 -5.79 1.47 -7.58
CA GLY A 47 -5.24 1.03 -6.31
C GLY A 47 -3.97 1.79 -5.95
N ILE A 48 -3.44 1.46 -4.79
CA ILE A 48 -2.14 1.92 -4.32
C ILE A 48 -1.03 1.13 -5.05
N THR A 49 0.14 1.75 -5.29
CA THR A 49 1.27 1.05 -5.92
C THR A 49 1.89 0.02 -4.97
N GLY A 50 2.11 -1.20 -5.44
CA GLY A 50 2.68 -2.30 -4.66
C GLY A 50 1.76 -2.74 -3.53
N GLY A 51 0.52 -3.09 -3.88
CA GLY A 51 -0.53 -3.44 -2.92
C GLY A 51 -1.08 -4.85 -3.11
N GLY A 52 -0.72 -5.76 -2.20
CA GLY A 52 -1.17 -7.15 -2.24
C GLY A 52 -1.38 -7.77 -0.86
N PHE A 53 -2.04 -8.93 -0.86
CA PHE A 53 -2.19 -9.77 0.32
C PHE A 53 -1.11 -10.83 0.30
N VAL A 54 -0.42 -11.03 1.42
CA VAL A 54 0.54 -12.13 1.59
C VAL A 54 -0.16 -13.44 1.23
N GLU A 55 0.39 -14.20 0.28
CA GLU A 55 -0.22 -15.46 -0.12
C GLU A 55 -0.18 -16.48 1.04
N CYS A 56 -1.25 -17.26 1.20
CA CYS A 56 -1.32 -18.26 2.28
C CYS A 56 -0.25 -19.36 2.14
N GLY A 57 0.28 -19.59 0.94
CA GLY A 57 1.43 -20.47 0.71
C GLY A 57 2.68 -19.97 1.45
N ASP A 58 2.97 -18.68 1.32
CA ASP A 58 4.13 -18.03 1.96
C ASP A 58 4.02 -18.01 3.49
N ILE A 59 2.81 -18.03 4.05
CA ILE A 59 2.59 -18.10 5.50
C ILE A 59 2.80 -19.53 6.02
N ASN A 60 2.41 -20.55 5.24
CA ASN A 60 2.55 -21.95 5.65
C ASN A 60 4.01 -22.41 5.70
N ASP A 61 4.89 -21.78 4.90
CA ASP A 61 6.32 -22.05 4.90
C ASP A 61 7.08 -21.31 6.02
N LYS A 62 6.40 -20.43 6.77
CA LYS A 62 6.99 -19.64 7.85
C LYS A 62 6.74 -20.29 9.21
N GLU A 63 7.71 -20.13 10.11
CA GLU A 63 7.62 -20.70 11.46
C GLU A 63 6.45 -20.11 12.25
N ALA A 64 5.84 -20.92 13.12
CA ALA A 64 4.79 -20.45 14.02
C ALA A 64 5.33 -19.32 14.92
N GLY A 65 4.67 -18.16 14.91
CA GLY A 65 5.13 -16.95 15.60
C GLY A 65 5.94 -15.98 14.73
N PHE A 66 6.08 -16.24 13.42
CA PHE A 66 6.68 -15.30 12.48
C PHE A 66 5.88 -13.99 12.41
N ILE A 67 6.56 -12.88 12.68
CA ILE A 67 6.04 -11.53 12.46
C ILE A 67 6.46 -11.12 11.06
N SER A 68 5.52 -11.05 10.13
CA SER A 68 5.79 -10.42 8.83
C SER A 68 5.98 -8.93 9.04
N LEU A 69 7.15 -8.41 8.69
CA LEU A 69 7.35 -6.97 8.58
C LEU A 69 6.58 -6.51 7.35
N SER A 70 5.44 -5.86 7.55
CA SER A 70 4.57 -5.44 6.45
C SER A 70 5.24 -4.47 5.48
N ALA A 71 6.34 -3.81 5.85
CA ALA A 71 7.13 -2.98 4.96
C ALA A 71 7.98 -3.81 3.98
N ASP A 72 8.54 -4.95 4.40
CA ASP A 72 9.25 -5.86 3.50
C ASP A 72 8.34 -6.46 2.45
N GLU A 73 7.13 -6.81 2.88
CA GLU A 73 6.10 -7.28 1.99
C GLU A 73 5.66 -6.20 1.01
N ALA A 74 5.47 -4.97 1.49
CA ALA A 74 5.14 -3.83 0.64
C ALA A 74 6.22 -3.59 -0.42
N TYR A 75 7.49 -3.78 -0.06
CA TYR A 75 8.59 -3.69 -1.01
C TYR A 75 8.55 -4.82 -2.06
N ARG A 76 8.26 -6.06 -1.64
CA ARG A 76 8.08 -7.21 -2.55
C ARG A 76 6.98 -6.94 -3.57
N GLU A 77 5.82 -6.51 -3.10
CA GLU A 77 4.66 -6.14 -3.93
C GLU A 77 5.00 -4.99 -4.90
N CYS A 78 5.77 -3.98 -4.45
CA CYS A 78 6.25 -2.94 -5.35
C CYS A 78 7.09 -3.50 -6.51
N MET A 79 7.96 -4.49 -6.28
CA MET A 79 8.76 -5.10 -7.34
C MET A 79 7.92 -5.95 -8.30
N GLU A 80 6.91 -6.65 -7.80
CA GLU A 80 6.03 -7.50 -8.62
C GLU A 80 5.08 -6.70 -9.51
N GLU A 81 4.48 -5.63 -8.97
CA GLU A 81 3.66 -4.71 -9.76
C GLU A 81 4.48 -3.81 -10.69
N ASN A 82 5.73 -3.52 -10.33
CA ASN A 82 6.57 -2.53 -11.01
C ASN A 82 7.99 -3.07 -11.28
N PRO A 83 8.17 -3.90 -12.32
CA PRO A 83 9.46 -4.52 -12.63
C PRO A 83 10.57 -3.49 -12.80
N GLY A 84 11.63 -3.59 -11.99
CA GLY A 84 12.77 -2.68 -11.99
C GLY A 84 12.73 -1.62 -10.89
N PHE A 85 11.71 -1.59 -10.04
CA PHE A 85 11.60 -0.70 -8.87
C PHE A 85 12.83 -0.76 -7.97
N GLU A 86 13.39 -1.95 -7.78
CA GLU A 86 14.57 -2.21 -6.96
C GLU A 86 15.85 -1.52 -7.44
N ASN A 87 15.90 -1.14 -8.72
CA ASN A 87 17.01 -0.38 -9.31
C ASN A 87 16.88 1.13 -9.08
N ILE A 88 15.70 1.59 -8.62
CA ILE A 88 15.42 2.99 -8.32
C ILE A 88 15.55 3.22 -6.81
N ILE A 89 14.88 2.38 -6.01
CA ILE A 89 14.85 2.49 -4.55
C ILE A 89 15.33 1.16 -3.96
N PRO A 90 16.56 1.10 -3.43
CA PRO A 90 17.06 -0.08 -2.76
C PRO A 90 16.21 -0.43 -1.54
N ARG A 91 16.07 -1.72 -1.24
CA ARG A 91 15.25 -2.22 -0.13
C ARG A 91 15.52 -1.52 1.20
N ASP A 92 16.80 -1.41 1.59
CA ASP A 92 17.13 -0.84 2.91
C ASP A 92 16.78 0.66 2.99
N ASP A 93 16.87 1.38 1.88
CA ASP A 93 16.43 2.77 1.79
C ASP A 93 14.90 2.88 1.85
N PHE A 94 14.20 1.98 1.15
CA PHE A 94 12.74 1.87 1.26
C PHE A 94 12.32 1.63 2.72
N ILE A 95 12.89 0.64 3.40
CA ILE A 95 12.52 0.30 4.78
C ILE A 95 12.82 1.46 5.74
N ALA A 96 13.91 2.20 5.51
CA ALA A 96 14.25 3.37 6.32
C ALA A 96 13.30 4.56 6.10
N ARG A 97 12.74 4.70 4.90
CA ARG A 97 11.87 5.83 4.50
C ARG A 97 10.38 5.53 4.58
N ALA A 98 9.97 4.27 4.54
CA ALA A 98 8.56 3.87 4.55
C ALA A 98 7.92 4.21 5.90
N GLN A 99 6.99 5.17 5.90
CA GLN A 99 6.29 5.57 7.11
C GLN A 99 4.90 4.95 7.18
N LEU A 100 4.62 4.25 8.28
CA LEU A 100 3.28 3.74 8.54
C LEU A 100 2.27 4.89 8.61
N VAL A 101 1.23 4.83 7.77
CA VAL A 101 0.11 5.79 7.79
C VAL A 101 -1.19 5.19 8.26
N ALA A 102 -1.42 3.90 8.02
CA ALA A 102 -2.63 3.24 8.46
C ALA A 102 -2.46 1.73 8.62
N SER A 103 -3.25 1.14 9.53
CA SER A 103 -3.40 -0.30 9.65
C SER A 103 -4.86 -0.62 9.99
N PHE A 104 -5.51 -1.44 9.16
CA PHE A 104 -6.92 -1.76 9.29
C PHE A 104 -7.15 -3.26 9.27
N CYS A 105 -8.17 -3.74 10.01
CA CYS A 105 -8.72 -5.05 9.78
C CYS A 105 -9.82 -4.97 8.72
N VAL A 106 -9.70 -5.73 7.63
CA VAL A 106 -10.67 -5.77 6.54
C VAL A 106 -11.31 -7.15 6.48
N LYS A 107 -12.61 -7.20 6.23
CA LYS A 107 -13.31 -8.48 6.07
C LYS A 107 -12.95 -9.08 4.71
N ALA A 108 -12.50 -10.33 4.69
CA ALA A 108 -12.21 -11.08 3.48
C ALA A 108 -13.28 -12.15 3.24
N ALA A 109 -13.50 -12.51 1.98
CA ALA A 109 -14.43 -13.56 1.58
C ALA A 109 -13.79 -14.96 1.55
N ASP A 110 -12.60 -15.11 2.12
CA ASP A 110 -11.81 -16.34 2.15
C ASP A 110 -11.97 -17.10 3.48
N VAL A 111 -11.22 -18.19 3.65
CA VAL A 111 -11.26 -19.05 4.85
C VAL A 111 -10.81 -18.34 6.12
N ASN A 112 -10.09 -17.22 6.00
CA ASN A 112 -9.51 -16.48 7.11
C ASN A 112 -10.47 -15.39 7.62
N GLY A 113 -11.39 -14.92 6.77
CA GLY A 113 -12.53 -14.08 7.12
C GLY A 113 -12.20 -12.63 7.50
N VAL A 114 -11.00 -12.34 7.99
CA VAL A 114 -10.49 -11.00 8.28
C VAL A 114 -9.01 -10.96 7.89
N HIS A 115 -8.57 -9.92 7.19
CA HIS A 115 -7.19 -9.62 6.83
C HIS A 115 -6.72 -8.35 7.54
N ALA A 116 -5.42 -8.22 7.82
CA ALA A 116 -4.84 -6.99 8.37
C ALA A 116 -4.11 -6.25 7.26
N CYS A 117 -4.61 -5.09 6.82
CA CYS A 117 -4.01 -4.29 5.75
C CYS A 117 -3.21 -3.12 6.32
N THR A 118 -1.92 -3.07 6.02
CA THR A 118 -0.99 -2.03 6.47
C THR A 118 -0.56 -1.13 5.31
N TYR A 119 -0.66 0.18 5.48
CA TYR A 119 -0.32 1.14 4.44
C TYR A 119 0.86 2.01 4.86
N PHE A 120 1.80 2.17 3.95
CA PHE A 120 2.98 3.01 4.11
C PHE A 120 2.92 4.20 3.15
N ALA A 121 3.40 5.35 3.59
CA ALA A 121 3.72 6.46 2.71
C ALA A 121 5.23 6.43 2.41
N LEU A 122 5.57 6.61 1.13
CA LEU A 122 6.94 6.71 0.65
C LEU A 122 7.10 8.02 -0.12
N ARG A 123 7.85 8.96 0.45
CA ARG A 123 8.16 10.21 -0.23
C ARG A 123 9.22 9.94 -1.29
N LEU A 124 8.97 10.34 -2.54
CA LEU A 124 9.91 10.26 -3.65
C LEU A 124 10.58 11.62 -3.87
N THR A 125 11.84 11.59 -4.32
CA THR A 125 12.48 12.72 -5.00
C THR A 125 11.91 12.88 -6.41
N ASP A 126 12.12 14.04 -7.05
CA ASP A 126 11.67 14.24 -8.43
C ASP A 126 12.31 13.25 -9.41
N GLU A 127 13.58 12.90 -9.19
CA GLU A 127 14.27 11.90 -10.01
C GLU A 127 13.68 10.49 -9.82
N GLU A 128 13.42 10.07 -8.58
CA GLU A 128 12.78 8.80 -8.30
C GLU A 128 11.35 8.76 -8.85
N TRP A 129 10.60 9.86 -8.73
CA TRP A 129 9.26 9.99 -9.26
C TRP A 129 9.23 9.74 -10.77
N ASP A 130 10.09 10.44 -11.52
CA ASP A 130 10.14 10.30 -12.98
C ASP A 130 10.52 8.87 -13.39
N LYS A 131 11.47 8.25 -12.67
CA LYS A 131 11.87 6.86 -12.92
C LYS A 131 10.75 5.86 -12.59
N VAL A 132 10.07 6.02 -11.46
CA VAL A 132 8.97 5.15 -11.04
C VAL A 132 7.81 5.25 -12.02
N MET A 133 7.41 6.47 -12.39
CA MET A 133 6.33 6.71 -13.36
C MET A 133 6.63 6.11 -14.75
N ALA A 134 7.91 5.93 -15.09
CA ALA A 134 8.34 5.30 -16.34
C ALA A 134 8.44 3.77 -16.28
N LEU A 135 8.24 3.14 -15.11
CA LEU A 135 8.32 1.69 -14.99
C LEU A 135 7.26 1.00 -15.87
N PRO A 136 7.62 -0.10 -16.56
CA PRO A 136 6.68 -0.83 -17.39
C PRO A 136 5.60 -1.53 -16.55
N PRO A 137 4.41 -1.79 -17.11
CA PRO A 137 3.40 -2.62 -16.44
C PRO A 137 3.91 -4.05 -16.22
N SER A 138 3.28 -4.74 -15.25
CA SER A 138 3.42 -6.18 -15.07
C SER A 138 2.11 -6.91 -15.38
N ASP A 139 2.07 -8.21 -15.14
CA ASP A 139 0.85 -8.98 -15.26
C ASP A 139 -0.23 -8.54 -14.27
N GLU A 140 0.11 -7.81 -13.20
CA GLU A 140 -0.81 -7.41 -12.12
C GLU A 140 -1.29 -5.95 -12.24
N ARG A 141 -0.51 -5.13 -12.96
CA ARG A 141 -0.77 -3.71 -13.19
C ARG A 141 -1.03 -3.42 -14.66
N VAL A 142 -2.21 -2.90 -15.01
CA VAL A 142 -2.53 -2.54 -16.39
C VAL A 142 -2.02 -1.15 -16.71
N GLY A 143 -1.26 -1.05 -17.81
CA GLY A 143 -0.88 0.23 -18.38
C GLY A 143 0.10 1.05 -17.55
N ALA A 144 0.11 2.35 -17.82
CA ALA A 144 1.01 3.29 -17.15
C ALA A 144 0.47 3.69 -15.78
N LEU A 145 1.39 3.98 -14.85
CA LEU A 145 1.07 4.64 -13.58
C LEU A 145 0.48 6.02 -13.82
N LYS A 146 -0.34 6.48 -12.87
CA LYS A 146 -1.00 7.79 -12.96
C LYS A 146 -0.70 8.63 -11.74
N ALA A 147 -0.37 9.89 -11.99
CA ALA A 147 -0.35 10.90 -10.95
C ALA A 147 -1.79 11.31 -10.62
N ALA A 148 -2.07 11.45 -9.34
CA ALA A 148 -3.32 12.00 -8.83
C ALA A 148 -3.02 13.03 -7.74
N LYS A 149 -3.83 14.08 -7.68
CA LYS A 149 -3.73 15.08 -6.60
C LYS A 149 -4.49 14.62 -5.37
N LEU A 150 -3.81 14.68 -4.23
CA LEU A 150 -4.39 14.59 -2.90
C LEU A 150 -4.29 15.98 -2.26
N SER A 151 -5.40 16.69 -2.20
CA SER A 151 -5.47 18.03 -1.63
C SER A 151 -6.38 18.10 -0.42
N TRP A 152 -6.20 19.12 0.40
CA TRP A 152 -7.09 19.41 1.51
C TRP A 152 -7.37 20.89 1.67
N VAL A 153 -8.47 21.20 2.36
CA VAL A 153 -8.73 22.58 2.81
C VAL A 153 -8.36 22.65 4.29
N LYS A 154 -7.58 23.69 4.66
CA LYS A 154 -7.24 24.00 6.05
C LYS A 154 -8.47 23.88 6.94
N GLY A 155 -8.51 22.80 7.72
CA GLY A 155 -9.55 22.53 8.68
C GLY A 155 -10.70 21.61 8.26
N ARG A 156 -10.57 20.68 7.28
CA ARG A 156 -11.14 19.28 7.35
C ARG A 156 -11.31 18.53 6.02
N THR A 157 -11.49 19.18 4.87
CA THR A 157 -11.93 18.47 3.66
C THR A 157 -10.74 17.88 2.91
N ILE A 158 -10.77 16.58 2.60
CA ILE A 158 -9.76 15.87 1.81
C ILE A 158 -10.37 15.56 0.44
N ASN A 159 -9.65 15.88 -0.64
CA ASN A 159 -10.04 15.59 -2.01
C ASN A 159 -8.94 14.73 -2.65
N LEU A 160 -9.32 13.57 -3.17
CA LEU A 160 -8.45 12.70 -3.96
C LEU A 160 -9.01 12.62 -5.38
N GLU A 161 -8.19 13.00 -6.37
CA GLU A 161 -8.54 12.78 -7.76
C GLU A 161 -8.79 11.28 -8.03
N HIS A 162 -9.85 11.00 -8.79
CA HIS A 162 -10.28 9.63 -9.13
C HIS A 162 -10.74 8.75 -7.95
N CYS A 163 -11.13 9.35 -6.82
CA CYS A 163 -11.64 8.61 -5.67
C CYS A 163 -12.83 7.69 -5.97
N ASP A 164 -13.65 8.04 -6.98
CA ASP A 164 -14.81 7.28 -7.46
C ASP A 164 -14.44 5.97 -8.17
N LYS A 165 -13.18 5.83 -8.58
CA LYS A 165 -12.67 4.69 -9.36
C LYS A 165 -11.89 3.69 -8.52
N PHE A 166 -11.79 3.89 -7.20
CA PHE A 166 -11.09 2.97 -6.32
C PHE A 166 -11.85 1.67 -6.14
N PHE A 167 -11.11 0.56 -6.22
CA PHE A 167 -11.70 -0.77 -6.05
C PHE A 167 -11.98 -1.06 -4.57
N HIS A 168 -11.10 -0.65 -3.66
CA HIS A 168 -11.23 -0.93 -2.23
C HIS A 168 -11.40 0.32 -1.37
N LYS A 169 -12.48 0.35 -0.57
CA LYS A 169 -12.78 1.47 0.36
C LYS A 169 -11.72 1.68 1.45
N HIS A 170 -10.96 0.65 1.80
CA HIS A 170 -9.93 0.76 2.83
C HIS A 170 -8.67 1.47 2.32
N GLU A 171 -8.40 1.45 1.00
CA GLU A 171 -7.31 2.21 0.38
C GLU A 171 -7.63 3.72 0.44
N LEU A 172 -8.87 4.11 0.16
CA LEU A 172 -9.33 5.50 0.34
C LEU A 172 -9.09 6.01 1.77
N LYS A 173 -9.37 5.17 2.77
CA LYS A 173 -9.10 5.50 4.18
C LYS A 173 -7.61 5.64 4.49
N ALA A 174 -6.75 4.95 3.77
CA ALA A 174 -5.30 5.10 3.90
C ALA A 174 -4.84 6.47 3.37
N PHE A 175 -5.39 6.94 2.23
CA PHE A 175 -5.16 8.30 1.73
C PHE A 175 -5.68 9.36 2.70
N GLU A 176 -6.86 9.15 3.30
CA GLU A 176 -7.38 10.04 4.34
C GLU A 176 -6.44 10.10 5.56
N ALA A 177 -5.92 8.95 6.00
CA ALA A 177 -4.94 8.90 7.08
C ALA A 177 -3.65 9.64 6.71
N MET A 178 -3.11 9.42 5.51
CA MET A 178 -1.92 10.11 5.01
C MET A 178 -2.11 11.63 4.97
N ALA A 179 -3.24 12.13 4.44
CA ALA A 179 -3.54 13.57 4.43
C ALA A 179 -3.62 14.15 5.84
N ASN A 180 -4.22 13.41 6.80
CA ASN A 180 -4.24 13.84 8.20
C ASN A 180 -2.83 13.89 8.83
N HIS A 181 -1.94 12.97 8.45
CA HIS A 181 -0.54 13.02 8.86
C HIS A 181 0.18 14.23 8.25
N ALA A 182 -0.05 14.54 6.97
CA ALA A 182 0.51 15.71 6.29
C ALA A 182 0.05 17.03 6.93
N MET A 183 -1.26 17.20 7.15
CA MET A 183 -1.84 18.37 7.83
C MET A 183 -1.29 18.57 9.26
N ALA A 184 -0.89 17.48 9.93
CA ALA A 184 -0.33 17.54 11.27
C ALA A 184 1.20 17.80 11.29
N GLY A 185 1.84 17.96 10.12
CA GLY A 185 3.30 18.05 10.00
C GLY A 185 4.02 16.78 10.45
N LYS A 186 3.36 15.62 10.31
CA LYS A 186 3.88 14.30 10.75
C LYS A 186 4.36 13.44 9.60
N LEU A 187 4.03 13.79 8.36
CA LEU A 187 4.74 13.29 7.19
C LEU A 187 6.06 14.06 7.12
N PHE A 188 7.17 13.33 7.08
CA PHE A 188 8.57 13.80 7.17
C PHE A 188 8.85 15.28 6.86
#